data_AF-A0A653MIF3-F1
#
_entry.id   AF-A0A653MIF3-F1
#
_cell.length_a   1.000
_cell.length_b   1.000
_cell.length_c   1.000
_cell.angle_alpha   90.00
_cell.angle_beta   90.00
_cell.angle_gamma   90.00
#
_symmetry.space_group_name_H-M   'P 1'
#
loop_
_entity.id
_entity.type
_entity.pdbx_description
1 polymer ?
#
loop_
_entity_poly.entity_id
_entity_poly.type
_entity_poly.pdbx_seq_one_letter_code
_entity_poly.pdbx_strand_id
1 'polypeptide(L)' 'MSHDKPISPQIQSLTNDVWFNPDNQGLNIREHFAGLAMQGMKSNPNISGLSAEFIAEQAVKIADALIVRLQKPFTQNAD' A
#
# COMPACT_ATOMS: atom_id res chain seq x y z
N MET A 1 -1.90 16.80 -3.78
CA MET A 1 -2.76 16.25 -2.70
C MET A 1 -1.84 15.56 -1.71
N SER A 2 -1.92 15.87 -0.41
CA SER A 2 -1.00 15.32 0.61
C SER A 2 -1.19 13.80 0.75
N HIS A 3 -0.11 13.04 0.57
CA HIS A 3 -0.07 11.56 0.58
C HIS A 3 0.02 10.96 1.97
N ASP A 4 0.18 11.80 2.99
CA ASP A 4 0.32 11.39 4.39
C ASP A 4 -1.04 11.22 5.09
N LYS A 5 -2.14 11.41 4.35
CA LYS A 5 -3.48 11.22 4.91
C LYS A 5 -3.85 9.72 4.86
N PRO A 6 -4.41 9.16 5.95
CA PRO A 6 -4.95 7.81 5.96
C PRO A 6 -5.90 7.58 4.78
N ILE A 7 -5.86 6.39 4.16
CA ILE A 7 -6.95 6.00 3.26
C ILE A 7 -8.17 5.76 4.15
N SER A 8 -9.13 6.68 4.14
CA SER A 8 -10.32 6.54 4.96
C SER A 8 -11.03 5.21 4.66
N PRO A 9 -11.54 4.52 5.70
CA PRO A 9 -11.72 3.08 5.69
C PRO A 9 -13.17 2.76 5.37
N GLN A 10 -13.42 1.97 4.33
CA GLN A 10 -14.67 1.20 4.27
C GLN A 10 -14.68 0.07 5.33
N ILE A 11 -13.65 -0.02 6.17
CA ILE A 11 -13.64 -0.86 7.39
C ILE A 11 -14.49 -0.22 8.52
N GLN A 12 -14.87 1.06 8.43
CA GLN A 12 -15.77 1.69 9.43
C GLN A 12 -17.18 1.11 9.46
N SER A 13 -17.65 0.46 8.39
CA SER A 13 -19.03 -0.05 8.32
C SER A 13 -19.24 -1.42 9.00
N LEU A 14 -18.18 -2.09 9.47
CA LEU A 14 -18.28 -3.45 10.04
C LEU A 14 -18.17 -3.51 11.56
N THR A 15 -17.83 -2.42 12.25
CA THR A 15 -17.70 -2.43 13.71
C THR A 15 -18.25 -1.13 14.29
N ASN A 16 -19.55 -1.12 14.59
CA ASN A 16 -20.25 0.01 15.23
C ASN A 16 -19.81 0.28 16.70
N ASP A 17 -18.79 -0.40 17.23
CA ASP A 17 -18.46 -0.37 18.66
C ASP A 17 -16.98 -0.11 19.01
N VAL A 18 -16.16 0.42 18.11
CA VAL A 18 -14.75 0.69 18.46
C VAL A 18 -14.50 2.19 18.55
N TRP A 19 -14.49 2.65 19.80
CA TRP A 19 -13.89 3.88 20.30
C TRP A 19 -12.81 4.47 19.38
N PHE A 20 -12.94 5.76 19.10
CA PHE A 20 -12.02 6.55 18.28
C PHE A 20 -10.61 6.51 18.89
N ASN A 21 -9.79 5.54 18.46
CA ASN A 21 -8.39 5.44 18.83
C ASN A 21 -7.57 6.23 17.81
N PRO A 22 -6.83 7.29 18.19
CA PRO A 22 -5.91 7.98 17.28
C PRO A 22 -4.80 7.08 16.74
N ASP A 23 -4.58 5.90 17.33
CA ASP A 23 -3.67 4.85 16.81
C ASP A 23 -4.35 3.90 15.81
N ASN A 24 -5.68 4.00 15.61
CA ASN A 24 -6.44 3.33 14.53
C ASN A 24 -6.52 4.20 13.28
N GLN A 25 -5.56 5.10 13.06
CA GLN A 25 -5.38 5.75 11.78
C GLN A 25 -5.03 4.64 10.77
N GLY A 26 -6.00 4.27 9.94
CA GLY A 26 -5.80 3.25 8.90
C GLY A 26 -4.57 3.57 8.05
N LEU A 27 -4.03 2.55 7.38
CA LEU A 27 -2.82 2.69 6.57
C LEU A 27 -2.94 3.87 5.59
N ASN A 28 -1.87 4.65 5.48
CA ASN A 28 -1.78 5.64 4.40
C ASN A 28 -1.60 4.93 3.04
N ILE A 29 -1.74 5.68 1.94
CA ILE A 29 -1.70 5.12 0.58
C ILE A 29 -0.39 4.36 0.32
N ARG A 30 0.71 4.90 0.80
CA ARG A 30 2.04 4.32 0.63
C ARG A 30 2.18 3.02 1.41
N GLU A 31 1.77 3.00 2.67
CA GLU A 31 1.78 1.82 3.54
C GLU A 31 0.87 0.72 3.00
N HIS A 32 -0.30 1.07 2.48
CA HIS A 32 -1.21 0.11 1.87
C HIS A 32 -0.58 -0.58 0.66
N PHE A 33 -0.06 0.20 -0.30
CA PHE A 33 0.59 -0.37 -1.49
C PHE A 33 1.90 -1.08 -1.18
N ALA A 34 2.68 -0.59 -0.21
CA ALA A 34 3.88 -1.27 0.25
C ALA A 34 3.54 -2.62 0.90
N GLY A 35 2.47 -2.68 1.70
CA GLY A 35 1.97 -3.93 2.27
C GLY A 35 1.57 -4.95 1.20
N LEU A 36 0.86 -4.52 0.15
CA LEU A 36 0.51 -5.38 -0.99
C LEU A 36 1.74 -5.86 -1.77
N ALA A 37 2.70 -4.97 -2.04
CA ALA A 37 3.94 -5.32 -2.72
C ALA A 37 4.76 -6.34 -1.90
N MET A 38 4.84 -6.16 -0.58
CA MET A 38 5.51 -7.08 0.32
C MET A 38 4.85 -8.47 0.33
N GLN A 39 3.52 -8.53 0.35
CA GLN A 39 2.78 -9.80 0.26
C GLN A 39 3.08 -10.54 -1.06
N GLY A 40 3.10 -9.82 -2.19
CA GLY A 40 3.45 -10.39 -3.49
C GLY A 40 4.89 -10.88 -3.58
N MET A 41 5.84 -10.17 -2.94
CA MET A 41 7.23 -10.61 -2.88
C MET A 41 7.39 -11.88 -2.02
N LYS A 42 6.74 -11.93 -0.85
CA LYS A 42 6.83 -13.09 0.04
C LYS A 42 6.15 -14.34 -0.51
N SER A 43 5.12 -14.20 -1.35
CA SER A 43 4.42 -15.33 -1.95
C SER A 43 5.15 -15.92 -3.16
N ASN A 44 6.17 -15.23 -3.70
CA ASN A 44 6.91 -15.70 -4.85
C ASN A 44 8.05 -16.66 -4.42
N PRO A 45 8.00 -17.95 -4.82
CA PRO A 45 8.97 -18.95 -4.39
C PRO A 45 10.38 -18.71 -4.93
N ASN A 46 10.51 -17.96 -6.04
CA ASN A 46 11.80 -17.67 -6.68
C ASN A 46 12.60 -16.58 -5.97
N ILE A 47 12.01 -15.90 -4.98
CA ILE A 47 12.67 -14.86 -4.19
C ILE A 47 12.99 -15.34 -2.76
N SER A 48 12.98 -16.66 -2.56
CA SER A 48 13.44 -17.30 -1.33
C SER A 48 14.91 -16.97 -1.06
N GLY A 49 15.21 -16.55 0.17
CA GLY A 49 16.57 -16.21 0.61
C GLY A 49 16.91 -14.72 0.61
N LEU A 50 16.02 -13.83 0.15
CA LEU A 50 16.20 -12.40 0.36
C LEU A 50 15.95 -12.01 1.82
N SER A 51 16.72 -11.03 2.31
CA SER A 51 16.54 -10.51 3.66
C SER A 51 15.23 -9.74 3.79
N ALA A 52 14.68 -9.68 5.00
CA ALA A 52 13.46 -8.95 5.27
C ALA A 52 13.61 -7.45 4.99
N GLU A 53 14.79 -6.89 5.29
CA GLU A 53 15.15 -5.50 5.05
C GLU A 53 15.14 -5.18 3.56
N PHE A 54 15.72 -6.06 2.73
CA PHE A 54 15.69 -5.90 1.28
C PHE A 54 14.26 -5.92 0.74
N ILE A 55 13.44 -6.88 1.19
CA ILE A 55 12.03 -6.97 0.76
C ILE A 55 11.26 -5.70 1.15
N ALA A 56 11.46 -5.18 2.37
CA ALA A 56 10.82 -3.95 2.82
C ALA A 56 11.23 -2.75 1.95
N GLU A 57 12.52 -2.61 1.64
CA GLU A 57 13.01 -1.53 0.79
C GLU A 57 12.42 -1.60 -0.62
N GLN A 58 12.37 -2.78 -1.23
CA GLN A 58 11.81 -2.95 -2.56
C GLN A 58 10.29 -2.72 -2.58
N ALA A 59 9.57 -3.16 -1.55
CA ALA A 59 8.13 -2.95 -1.45
C ALA A 59 7.77 -1.47 -1.43
N VAL A 60 8.54 -0.66 -0.69
CA VAL A 60 8.39 0.80 -0.66
C VAL A 60 8.68 1.42 -2.03
N LYS A 61 9.76 1.01 -2.71
CA LYS A 61 10.10 1.50 -4.05
C LYS A 61 8.99 1.22 -5.07
N ILE A 62 8.39 0.03 -5.02
CA ILE A 62 7.27 -0.33 -5.90
C ILE A 62 6.03 0.50 -5.58
N ALA A 63 5.71 0.68 -4.30
CA ALA A 63 4.59 1.51 -3.87
C ALA A 63 4.73 2.95 -4.38
N ASP A 64 5.91 3.55 -4.22
CA ASP A 64 6.20 4.91 -4.68
C ASP A 64 6.07 5.03 -6.20
N ALA A 65 6.63 4.08 -6.96
CA ALA A 65 6.51 4.05 -8.41
C ALA A 65 5.06 3.92 -8.89
N LEU A 66 4.27 3.07 -8.23
CA LEU A 66 2.85 2.88 -8.53
C LEU A 66 2.05 4.16 -8.25
N ILE A 67 2.26 4.79 -7.11
CA ILE A 67 1.59 6.04 -6.75
C ILE A 67 1.86 7.12 -7.80
N VAL A 68 3.12 7.28 -8.22
CA VAL A 68 3.49 8.22 -9.29
C VAL A 68 2.80 7.87 -10.60
N ARG A 69 2.68 6.59 -10.95
CA ARG A 69 2.00 6.15 -12.18
C ARG A 69 0.51 6.43 -12.14
N LEU A 70 -0.16 6.20 -11.01
CA LEU A 70 -1.59 6.42 -10.83
C LEU A 70 -1.99 7.90 -10.82
N GLN A 71 -1.06 8.80 -10.49
CA GLN A 71 -1.29 10.25 -10.60
C GLN A 71 -1.29 10.75 -12.05
N LYS A 72 -0.73 9.99 -12.98
CA LYS A 72 -0.75 10.36 -14.39
C LYS A 72 -2.17 10.13 -14.93
N PRO A 73 -2.72 11.04 -15.75
CA PRO A 73 -3.99 10.79 -16.42
C PRO A 73 -3.91 9.48 -17.20
N PHE A 74 -4.98 8.69 -17.11
CA PHE A 74 -5.07 7.42 -17.82
C PHE A 74 -5.06 7.68 -19.33
N THR A 75 -3.93 7.41 -19.96
CA THR A 75 -3.84 7.32 -21.42
C THR A 75 -4.27 5.92 -21.79
N GLN A 76 -5.55 5.75 -22.12
CA GLN A 76 -6.01 4.57 -22.82
C GLN A 76 -5.34 4.61 -24.19
N ASN A 77 -4.29 3.82 -24.40
CA ASN A 77 -3.88 3.52 -25.76
C ASN A 77 -5.02 2.71 -26.35
N ALA A 78 -5.77 3.34 -27.26
CA ALA A 78 -6.72 2.69 -28.13
C ALA A 78 -5.89 1.81 -29.07
N ASP A 79 -5.82 0.53 -28.77
CA ASP A 79 -5.51 -0.50 -29.76
C ASP A 79 -6.78 -0.76 -30.60
#